data_AF-A0A5K1GW75-F1
#
_entry.id   AF-A0A5K1GW75-F1
#
_cell.length_a   1.000
_cell.length_b   1.000
_cell.length_c   1.000
_cell.angle_alpha   90.00
_cell.angle_beta   90.00
_cell.angle_gamma   90.00
#
_symmetry.space_group_name_H-M   'P 1'
#
loop_
_entity.id
_entity.type
_entity.pdbx_description
1 polymer ?
#
loop_
_entity_poly.entity_id
_entity_poly.type
_entity_poly.pdbx_seq_one_letter_code
_entity_poly.pdbx_strand_id
1 'polypeptide(L)'
;AKVCLPIYRLASFMHQPHPNSEVLLFLSVIMKLFSPPFLLLALLLAAALRAQAQQCGTQAGGALCAGGLCCSQWGYCGSTSAYCGTGCQSQCPGGSTVPRCGTQGGGAVCAGGLCCSQYGYCGSTSDYCGANCQSQCSGSGSSGSDLSSLISETTFNQMLLHRNDAACPANGFYTYSAFITAAKSFSGFGTTGDDATRKREIAAFLGQTSHETT
;
A
#
# COMPACT_ATOMS: atom_id res chain seq x y z
N ALA A 1 4.87 22.96 -27.61
CA ALA A 1 6.25 22.70 -27.17
C ALA A 1 6.41 21.19 -27.01
N LYS A 2 7.53 20.61 -27.47
CA LYS A 2 7.76 19.15 -27.40
C LYS A 2 8.22 18.81 -25.98
N VAL A 3 7.46 17.98 -25.28
CA VAL A 3 7.76 17.57 -23.89
C VAL A 3 8.78 16.43 -23.94
N CYS A 4 10.06 16.76 -23.80
CA CYS A 4 11.14 15.77 -23.75
C CYS A 4 11.62 15.62 -22.30
N LEU A 5 11.16 14.58 -21.61
CA LEU A 5 11.45 14.44 -20.19
C LEU A 5 12.96 14.28 -19.89
N PRO A 6 13.61 15.07 -19.03
CA PRO A 6 15.01 14.84 -18.65
C PRO A 6 15.12 13.98 -17.36
N ILE A 7 16.00 12.99 -17.42
CA ILE A 7 16.26 11.93 -16.41
C ILE A 7 16.90 12.44 -15.09
N TYR A 8 17.32 13.71 -14.99
CA TYR A 8 18.35 14.10 -14.01
C TYR A 8 17.92 14.76 -12.70
N ARG A 9 16.66 15.15 -12.46
CA ARG A 9 16.32 16.00 -11.30
C ARG A 9 15.52 15.40 -10.14
N LEU A 10 15.16 14.12 -10.17
CA LEU A 10 14.52 13.45 -9.01
C LEU A 10 15.52 12.89 -7.98
N ALA A 11 16.82 12.84 -8.30
CA ALA A 11 17.86 12.33 -7.40
C ALA A 11 18.49 13.40 -6.49
N SER A 12 18.23 14.70 -6.70
CA SER A 12 18.92 15.77 -5.95
C SER A 12 18.19 16.30 -4.71
N PHE A 13 17.00 15.79 -4.37
CA PHE A 13 16.24 16.31 -3.22
C PHE A 13 16.60 15.66 -1.86
N MET A 14 17.42 14.60 -1.84
CA MET A 14 17.67 13.80 -0.63
C MET A 14 19.11 13.86 -0.09
N HIS A 15 19.96 14.75 -0.60
CA HIS A 15 21.35 14.80 -0.13
C HIS A 15 21.84 16.23 0.05
N GLN A 16 21.57 16.81 1.22
CA GLN A 16 22.44 17.80 1.85
C GLN A 16 22.45 17.53 3.36
N PRO A 17 23.63 17.34 3.96
CA PRO A 17 23.93 18.14 5.15
C PRO A 17 25.38 18.65 5.16
N HIS A 18 25.54 19.97 5.23
CA HIS A 18 26.70 20.60 5.85
C HIS A 18 26.51 20.57 7.37
N PRO A 19 27.53 20.23 8.19
CA PRO A 19 27.56 20.65 9.58
C PRO A 19 28.55 21.81 9.75
N ASN A 20 28.01 23.02 9.93
CA ASN A 20 28.68 24.11 10.63
C ASN A 20 28.07 24.20 12.04
N SER A 21 28.90 24.44 13.07
CA SER A 21 28.67 24.97 14.43
C SER A 21 27.51 24.49 15.33
N GLU A 22 26.41 23.95 14.82
CA GLU A 22 25.26 23.44 15.58
C GLU A 22 25.54 22.10 16.30
N VAL A 23 26.49 21.31 15.78
CA VAL A 23 26.80 19.96 16.30
C VAL A 23 27.31 20.01 17.75
N LEU A 24 28.00 21.07 18.16
CA LEU A 24 28.49 21.23 19.54
C LEU A 24 27.36 21.58 20.54
N LEU A 25 26.34 22.30 20.11
CA LEU A 25 25.13 22.54 20.91
C LEU A 25 24.31 21.25 21.02
N PHE A 26 24.20 20.49 19.93
CA PHE A 26 23.52 19.18 19.92
C PHE A 26 24.19 18.16 20.85
N LEU A 27 25.53 18.04 20.86
CA LEU A 27 26.22 17.14 21.80
C LEU A 27 25.97 17.53 23.27
N SER A 28 25.89 18.82 23.57
CA SER A 28 25.66 19.33 24.93
C SER A 28 24.22 19.07 25.43
N VAL A 29 23.25 19.06 24.51
CA VAL A 29 21.85 18.70 24.81
C VAL A 29 21.70 17.19 24.95
N ILE A 30 22.33 16.40 24.08
CA ILE A 30 22.34 14.93 24.15
C ILE A 30 22.93 14.45 25.48
N MET A 31 24.03 15.04 25.96
CA MET A 31 24.65 14.66 27.24
C MET A 31 23.76 14.96 28.46
N LYS A 32 22.86 15.95 28.39
CA LYS A 32 21.88 16.27 29.45
C LYS A 32 20.66 15.34 29.43
N LEU A 33 20.30 14.80 28.26
CA LEU A 33 19.23 13.81 28.08
C LEU A 33 19.58 12.43 28.67
N PHE A 34 20.86 12.11 28.86
CA PHE A 34 21.34 10.88 29.51
C PHE A 34 21.62 11.01 31.01
N SER A 35 21.19 12.11 31.65
CA SER A 35 21.35 12.25 33.08
C SER A 35 20.33 11.36 33.83
N PRO A 36 20.72 10.77 34.99
CA PRO A 36 19.87 9.85 35.75
C PRO A 36 18.45 10.36 36.08
N PRO A 37 18.20 11.66 36.36
CA PRO A 37 16.82 12.12 36.61
C PRO A 37 15.94 12.12 35.34
N PHE A 38 16.52 12.37 34.16
CA PHE A 38 15.77 12.33 32.89
C PHE A 38 15.48 10.90 32.43
N LEU A 39 16.38 9.96 32.69
CA LEU A 39 16.17 8.53 32.46
C LEU A 39 15.01 7.98 33.32
N LEU A 40 14.91 8.41 34.59
CA LEU A 40 13.81 7.99 35.48
C LEU A 40 12.44 8.53 35.02
N LEU A 41 12.40 9.79 34.56
CA LEU A 41 11.20 10.41 34.01
C LEU A 41 10.79 9.78 32.67
N ALA A 42 11.77 9.46 31.80
CA ALA A 42 11.53 8.74 30.56
C ALA A 42 11.01 7.32 30.80
N LEU A 43 11.51 6.61 31.82
CA LEU A 43 11.00 5.29 32.21
C LEU A 43 9.56 5.36 32.72
N LEU A 44 9.22 6.39 33.49
CA LEU A 44 7.86 6.64 33.98
C LEU A 44 6.90 7.02 32.83
N LEU A 45 7.32 7.85 31.87
CA LEU A 45 6.54 8.15 30.66
C LEU A 45 6.40 6.92 29.74
N ALA A 46 7.44 6.09 29.60
CA ALA A 46 7.38 4.86 28.81
C ALA A 46 6.42 3.83 29.43
N ALA A 47 6.31 3.78 30.76
CA ALA A 47 5.31 2.95 31.45
C ALA A 47 3.87 3.43 31.23
N ALA A 48 3.67 4.74 31.01
CA ALA A 48 2.36 5.33 30.68
C ALA A 48 1.98 5.16 29.19
N LEU A 49 2.95 4.97 28.30
CA LEU A 49 2.75 4.65 26.88
C LEU A 49 2.69 3.13 26.61
N ARG A 50 2.07 2.35 27.49
CA ARG A 50 1.52 1.04 27.05
C ARG A 50 0.42 1.33 26.04
N ALA A 51 0.82 1.49 24.77
CA ALA A 51 -0.07 1.52 23.64
C ALA A 51 -1.00 0.31 23.78
N GLN A 52 -2.29 0.57 23.83
CA GLN A 52 -3.33 -0.45 23.80
C GLN A 52 -3.25 -1.10 22.42
N ALA A 53 -2.34 -2.04 22.22
CA ALA A 53 -2.46 -2.95 21.09
C ALA A 53 -3.76 -3.70 21.35
N GLN A 54 -4.75 -3.55 20.45
CA GLN A 54 -6.06 -4.17 20.56
C GLN A 54 -5.88 -5.63 20.99
N GLN A 55 -6.29 -5.95 22.22
CA GLN A 55 -6.17 -7.32 22.74
C GLN A 55 -7.30 -8.16 22.15
N CYS A 56 -6.98 -9.40 21.80
CA CYS A 56 -7.91 -10.32 21.15
C CYS A 56 -7.73 -11.74 21.67
N GLY A 57 -8.64 -12.63 21.27
CA GLY A 57 -8.53 -14.05 21.56
C GLY A 57 -8.80 -14.38 23.02
N THR A 58 -8.31 -15.53 23.47
CA THR A 58 -8.55 -16.05 24.83
C THR A 58 -8.07 -15.12 25.94
N GLN A 59 -7.04 -14.31 25.65
CA GLN A 59 -6.48 -13.31 26.56
C GLN A 59 -7.40 -12.10 26.78
N ALA A 60 -8.43 -11.94 25.93
CA ALA A 60 -9.37 -10.84 25.95
C ALA A 60 -10.83 -11.34 25.86
N GLY A 61 -11.14 -12.48 26.51
CA GLY A 61 -12.50 -13.01 26.56
C GLY A 61 -13.08 -13.42 25.20
N GLY A 62 -12.23 -13.75 24.23
CA GLY A 62 -12.63 -14.11 22.87
C GLY A 62 -12.83 -12.92 21.93
N ALA A 63 -12.40 -11.71 22.31
CA ALA A 63 -12.53 -10.53 21.46
C ALA A 63 -11.90 -10.71 20.07
N LEU A 64 -12.60 -10.24 19.04
CA LEU A 64 -12.11 -10.22 17.66
C LEU A 64 -11.41 -8.89 17.36
N CYS A 65 -10.44 -8.93 16.45
CA CYS A 65 -9.76 -7.71 16.00
C CYS A 65 -10.62 -6.91 15.04
N ALA A 66 -10.61 -5.58 15.19
CA ALA A 66 -11.22 -4.68 14.24
C ALA A 66 -10.56 -4.77 12.85
N GLY A 67 -11.33 -4.51 11.79
CA GLY A 67 -10.82 -4.48 10.42
C GLY A 67 -10.41 -5.84 9.84
N GLY A 68 -10.85 -6.95 10.45
CA GLY A 68 -10.53 -8.29 9.94
C GLY A 68 -9.08 -8.73 10.18
N LEU A 69 -8.36 -8.06 11.09
CA LEU A 69 -6.97 -8.39 11.41
C LEU A 69 -6.86 -9.74 12.13
N CYS A 70 -5.77 -10.46 11.91
CA CYS A 70 -5.54 -11.74 12.56
C CYS A 70 -5.25 -11.55 14.04
N CYS A 71 -5.81 -12.41 14.88
CA CYS A 71 -5.44 -12.51 16.28
C CYS A 71 -4.32 -13.51 16.46
N SER A 72 -3.12 -13.04 16.82
CA SER A 72 -1.96 -13.90 17.08
C SER A 72 -2.18 -14.83 18.28
N GLN A 73 -1.34 -15.86 18.43
CA GLN A 73 -1.32 -16.74 19.62
C GLN A 73 -1.12 -15.99 20.95
N TRP A 74 -0.59 -14.76 20.89
CA TRP A 74 -0.28 -13.92 22.04
C TRP A 74 -1.40 -12.93 22.40
N GLY A 75 -2.52 -12.96 21.67
CA GLY A 75 -3.69 -12.12 21.95
C GLY A 75 -3.55 -10.69 21.43
N TYR A 76 -2.84 -10.50 20.31
CA TYR A 76 -2.67 -9.21 19.66
C TYR A 76 -3.12 -9.25 18.20
N CYS A 77 -3.65 -8.14 17.73
CA CYS A 77 -4.16 -7.95 16.37
C CYS A 77 -3.08 -7.47 15.40
N GLY A 78 -3.03 -8.05 14.19
CA GLY A 78 -2.15 -7.60 13.12
C GLY A 78 -2.38 -8.33 11.80
N SER A 79 -1.72 -7.88 10.73
CA SER A 79 -1.89 -8.39 9.37
C SER A 79 -0.67 -9.17 8.83
N THR A 80 0.44 -9.21 9.57
CA THR A 80 1.65 -9.92 9.12
C THR A 80 1.59 -11.41 9.49
N SER A 81 2.50 -12.21 8.92
CA SER A 81 2.63 -13.64 9.20
C SER A 81 2.84 -13.96 10.69
N ALA A 82 3.37 -13.03 11.48
CA ALA A 82 3.50 -13.19 12.93
C ALA A 82 2.13 -13.26 13.66
N TYR A 83 1.10 -12.66 13.07
CA TYR A 83 -0.26 -12.64 13.62
C TYR A 83 -1.16 -13.64 12.93
N CYS A 84 -0.96 -13.81 11.62
CA CYS A 84 -1.76 -14.64 10.75
C CYS A 84 -1.18 -16.05 10.53
N GLY A 85 -0.04 -16.37 11.13
CA GLY A 85 0.65 -17.65 10.94
C GLY A 85 0.17 -18.74 11.88
N THR A 86 1.04 -19.72 12.11
CA THR A 86 0.81 -20.82 13.06
C THR A 86 0.48 -20.27 14.45
N GLY A 87 -0.58 -20.80 15.07
CA GLY A 87 -1.02 -20.36 16.40
C GLY A 87 -1.98 -19.16 16.38
N CYS A 88 -2.34 -18.62 15.22
CA CYS A 88 -3.41 -17.63 15.13
C CYS A 88 -4.73 -18.16 15.74
N GLN A 89 -5.35 -17.33 16.59
CA GLN A 89 -6.53 -17.68 17.40
C GLN A 89 -7.86 -17.39 16.68
N SER A 90 -7.94 -16.30 15.91
CA SER A 90 -9.15 -15.87 15.18
C SER A 90 -8.80 -14.97 14.01
N GLN A 91 -9.67 -14.91 12.99
CA GLN A 91 -9.44 -14.13 11.75
C GLN A 91 -8.15 -14.55 11.01
N CYS A 92 -7.85 -15.85 11.04
CA CYS A 92 -6.64 -16.44 10.48
C CYS A 92 -6.82 -16.83 9.01
N PRO A 93 -5.78 -16.72 8.16
CA PRO A 93 -5.80 -17.26 6.81
C PRO A 93 -6.05 -18.78 6.86
N GLY A 94 -7.17 -19.23 6.30
CA GLY A 94 -7.55 -20.65 6.26
C GLY A 94 -8.34 -21.18 7.45
N GLY A 95 -8.73 -20.35 8.44
CA GLY A 95 -9.58 -20.74 9.57
C GLY A 95 -10.88 -19.95 9.64
N SER A 96 -12.01 -20.61 9.32
CA SER A 96 -13.46 -20.31 9.50
C SER A 96 -14.02 -18.88 9.55
N THR A 97 -13.23 -17.85 9.30
CA THR A 97 -13.65 -16.44 9.24
C THR A 97 -13.02 -15.68 8.08
N VAL A 98 -12.24 -16.34 7.22
CA VAL A 98 -12.03 -15.83 5.86
C VAL A 98 -13.36 -16.01 5.14
N PRO A 99 -14.01 -14.93 4.64
CA PRO A 99 -15.23 -15.07 3.87
C PRO A 99 -14.95 -15.98 2.68
N ARG A 100 -15.44 -17.22 2.77
CA ARG A 100 -15.39 -18.16 1.67
C ARG A 100 -16.47 -17.76 0.67
N CYS A 101 -16.22 -18.04 -0.58
CA CYS A 101 -17.15 -17.76 -1.66
C CYS A 101 -17.63 -19.07 -2.30
N GLY A 102 -18.64 -18.98 -3.16
CA GLY A 102 -19.15 -20.13 -3.90
C GLY A 102 -19.76 -21.18 -2.97
N THR A 103 -19.74 -22.43 -3.41
CA THR A 103 -20.38 -23.56 -2.71
C THR A 103 -19.87 -23.73 -1.28
N GLN A 104 -18.59 -23.43 -1.04
CA GLN A 104 -17.99 -23.59 0.27
C GLN A 104 -18.21 -22.40 1.21
N GLY A 105 -18.79 -21.32 0.68
CA GLY A 105 -19.25 -20.14 1.42
C GLY A 105 -20.77 -19.98 1.41
N GLY A 106 -21.54 -21.03 1.15
CA GLY A 106 -23.00 -20.95 1.12
C GLY A 106 -23.56 -20.12 -0.04
N GLY A 107 -22.83 -20.02 -1.14
CA GLY A 107 -23.19 -19.20 -2.31
C GLY A 107 -22.73 -17.75 -2.21
N ALA A 108 -21.95 -17.38 -1.18
CA ALA A 108 -21.42 -16.03 -1.05
C ALA A 108 -20.57 -15.63 -2.28
N VAL A 109 -20.71 -14.37 -2.69
CA VAL A 109 -19.89 -13.75 -3.74
C VAL A 109 -18.77 -12.92 -3.11
N CYS A 110 -17.64 -12.80 -3.81
CA CYS A 110 -16.51 -12.05 -3.30
C CYS A 110 -16.73 -10.55 -3.37
N ALA A 111 -16.35 -9.83 -2.31
CA ALA A 111 -16.32 -8.37 -2.31
C ALA A 111 -15.34 -7.83 -3.37
N GLY A 112 -15.59 -6.61 -3.85
CA GLY A 112 -14.75 -5.97 -4.87
C GLY A 112 -14.77 -6.67 -6.22
N GLY A 113 -15.77 -7.53 -6.46
CA GLY A 113 -15.94 -8.35 -7.66
C GLY A 113 -14.77 -9.27 -8.01
N LEU A 114 -14.01 -9.68 -6.99
CA LEU A 114 -12.95 -10.67 -7.13
C LEU A 114 -13.52 -12.01 -7.59
N CYS A 115 -12.73 -12.79 -8.32
CA CYS A 115 -13.13 -14.12 -8.76
C CYS A 115 -13.19 -15.06 -7.56
N CYS A 116 -14.22 -15.89 -7.54
CA CYS A 116 -14.30 -16.99 -6.61
C CYS A 116 -13.67 -18.24 -7.22
N SER A 117 -12.52 -18.67 -6.67
CA SER A 117 -11.82 -19.86 -7.13
C SER A 117 -12.64 -21.12 -6.91
N GLN A 118 -12.26 -22.22 -7.58
CA GLN A 118 -12.88 -23.54 -7.39
C GLN A 118 -12.85 -24.04 -5.94
N TYR A 119 -11.94 -23.51 -5.10
CA TYR A 119 -11.76 -23.89 -3.71
C TYR A 119 -12.52 -22.98 -2.71
N GLY A 120 -13.26 -22.00 -3.22
CA GLY A 120 -14.07 -21.09 -2.41
C GLY A 120 -13.26 -19.96 -1.78
N TYR A 121 -12.25 -19.47 -2.49
CA TYR A 121 -11.45 -18.32 -2.09
C TYR A 121 -11.57 -17.18 -3.09
N CYS A 122 -11.50 -15.95 -2.59
CA CYS A 122 -11.58 -14.74 -3.39
C CYS A 122 -10.19 -14.26 -3.83
N GLY A 123 -10.03 -13.91 -5.11
CA GLY A 123 -8.79 -13.38 -5.66
C GLY A 123 -8.93 -12.94 -7.11
N SER A 124 -7.87 -12.36 -7.67
CA SER A 124 -7.88 -11.74 -9.02
C SER A 124 -6.90 -12.39 -10.02
N THR A 125 -6.10 -13.37 -9.60
CA THR A 125 -5.16 -14.05 -10.50
C THR A 125 -5.87 -15.16 -11.29
N SER A 126 -5.18 -15.71 -12.30
CA SER A 126 -5.65 -16.85 -13.09
C SER A 126 -6.03 -18.07 -12.23
N ASP A 127 -5.45 -18.23 -11.06
CA ASP A 127 -5.76 -19.35 -10.16
C ASP A 127 -7.17 -19.21 -9.54
N TYR A 128 -7.70 -17.99 -9.51
CA TYR A 128 -9.02 -17.65 -9.00
C TYR A 128 -10.04 -17.46 -10.12
N CYS A 129 -9.62 -16.83 -11.22
CA CYS A 129 -10.47 -16.50 -12.38
C CYS A 129 -10.41 -17.53 -13.52
N GLY A 130 -9.61 -18.59 -13.37
CA GLY A 130 -9.36 -19.58 -14.41
C GLY A 130 -10.51 -20.56 -14.62
N ALA A 131 -10.17 -21.68 -15.26
CA ALA A 131 -11.10 -22.80 -15.42
C ALA A 131 -11.60 -23.24 -14.03
N ASN A 132 -12.91 -23.44 -13.92
CA ASN A 132 -13.63 -23.82 -12.69
C ASN A 132 -13.80 -22.71 -11.64
N CYS A 133 -13.60 -21.45 -12.01
CA CYS A 133 -14.11 -20.35 -11.18
C CYS A 133 -15.63 -20.51 -10.94
N GLN A 134 -16.07 -20.27 -9.71
CA GLN A 134 -17.45 -20.47 -9.27
C GLN A 134 -18.35 -19.25 -9.50
N SER A 135 -17.82 -18.04 -9.31
CA SER A 135 -18.56 -16.78 -9.49
C SER A 135 -17.62 -15.61 -9.77
N GLN A 136 -18.14 -14.59 -10.47
CA GLN A 136 -17.38 -13.39 -10.86
C GLN A 136 -16.14 -13.71 -11.73
N CYS A 137 -16.23 -14.78 -12.53
CA CYS A 137 -15.13 -15.36 -13.30
C CYS A 137 -14.67 -14.52 -14.49
N SER A 138 -15.52 -13.60 -14.93
CA SER A 138 -15.18 -12.60 -15.92
C SER A 138 -14.41 -11.41 -15.32
N GLY A 139 -14.16 -11.41 -14.00
CA GLY A 139 -13.41 -10.37 -13.31
C GLY A 139 -14.01 -8.98 -13.54
N SER A 140 -15.31 -8.80 -13.32
CA SER A 140 -15.94 -7.47 -13.37
C SER A 140 -15.78 -6.69 -12.06
N GLY A 141 -14.94 -7.17 -11.15
CA GLY A 141 -14.59 -6.48 -9.93
C GLY A 141 -13.73 -5.27 -10.19
N SER A 142 -14.34 -4.10 -10.00
CA SER A 142 -13.67 -2.82 -9.86
C SER A 142 -12.40 -2.99 -9.03
N SER A 143 -11.29 -3.08 -9.74
CA SER A 143 -9.96 -3.10 -9.19
C SER A 143 -9.80 -1.88 -8.30
N GLY A 144 -9.95 -2.06 -6.99
CA GLY A 144 -9.53 -1.06 -6.00
C GLY A 144 -8.02 -0.81 -6.00
N SER A 145 -7.27 -1.31 -7.00
CA SER A 145 -5.81 -1.23 -7.06
C SER A 145 -5.20 -1.37 -8.46
N ASP A 146 -6.00 -1.39 -9.54
CA ASP A 146 -5.40 -1.30 -10.88
C ASP A 146 -5.63 0.09 -11.40
N LEU A 147 -4.65 0.95 -11.13
CA LEU A 147 -4.39 2.17 -11.87
C LEU A 147 -4.58 1.99 -13.38
N SER A 148 -4.34 0.78 -13.89
CA SER A 148 -4.55 0.35 -15.27
C SER A 148 -6.01 0.42 -15.76
N SER A 149 -6.98 0.35 -14.86
CA SER A 149 -8.41 0.52 -15.16
C SER A 149 -8.84 2.00 -15.17
N LEU A 150 -8.09 2.86 -14.47
CA LEU A 150 -8.33 4.29 -14.39
C LEU A 150 -7.66 5.07 -15.51
N ILE A 151 -6.44 4.67 -15.87
CA ILE A 151 -5.67 5.19 -16.99
C ILE A 151 -5.22 4.00 -17.83
N SER A 152 -5.82 3.86 -19.01
CA SER A 152 -5.35 2.90 -20.01
C SER A 152 -4.00 3.32 -20.57
N GLU A 153 -3.25 2.36 -21.10
CA GLU A 153 -2.00 2.62 -21.82
C GLU A 153 -2.17 3.64 -22.96
N THR A 154 -3.31 3.57 -23.66
CA THR A 154 -3.65 4.54 -24.70
C THR A 154 -3.80 5.96 -24.16
N THR A 155 -4.47 6.12 -23.02
CA THR A 155 -4.63 7.45 -22.37
C THR A 155 -3.29 7.96 -21.85
N PHE A 156 -2.47 7.09 -21.26
CA PHE A 156 -1.10 7.43 -20.85
C PHE A 156 -0.25 7.93 -22.04
N ASN A 157 -0.30 7.21 -23.16
CA ASN A 157 0.43 7.60 -24.37
C ASN A 157 -0.12 8.89 -25.01
N GLN A 158 -1.42 9.16 -24.91
CA GLN A 158 -2.03 10.41 -25.40
C GLN A 158 -1.64 11.61 -24.55
N MET A 159 -1.57 11.47 -23.22
CA MET A 159 -1.14 12.57 -22.34
C MET A 159 0.36 12.86 -22.52
N LEU A 160 1.17 11.85 -22.85
CA LEU A 160 2.61 11.97 -23.06
C LEU A 160 3.01 11.67 -24.52
N LEU A 161 2.34 12.36 -25.46
CA LEU A 161 2.39 12.08 -26.89
C LEU A 161 3.79 12.17 -27.50
N HIS A 162 4.59 13.17 -27.11
CA HIS A 162 5.89 13.47 -27.72
C HIS A 162 7.10 12.92 -26.96
N ARG A 163 6.88 12.20 -25.86
CA ARG A 163 7.98 11.78 -24.97
C ARG A 163 9.00 10.84 -25.65
N ASN A 164 8.53 10.11 -26.66
CA ASN A 164 9.31 9.12 -27.43
C ASN A 164 9.69 9.66 -28.82
N ASP A 165 9.62 10.98 -29.04
CA ASP A 165 10.18 11.57 -30.26
C ASP A 165 11.71 11.34 -30.28
N ALA A 166 12.29 11.08 -31.44
CA ALA A 166 13.74 10.85 -31.58
C ALA A 166 14.61 12.04 -31.13
N ALA A 167 14.00 13.23 -31.03
CA ALA A 167 14.65 14.44 -30.51
C ALA A 167 14.75 14.45 -28.97
N CYS A 168 14.08 13.54 -28.27
CA CYS A 168 14.06 13.48 -26.81
C CYS A 168 15.13 12.51 -26.27
N PRO A 169 16.03 12.96 -25.37
CA PRO A 169 17.08 12.11 -24.79
C PRO A 169 16.54 10.92 -23.96
N ALA A 170 15.32 11.03 -23.42
CA ALA A 170 14.68 10.00 -22.62
C ALA A 170 13.68 9.13 -23.40
N ASN A 171 13.87 8.99 -24.71
CA ASN A 171 13.06 8.12 -25.54
C ASN A 171 13.03 6.69 -24.96
N GLY A 172 11.83 6.16 -24.74
CA GLY A 172 11.63 4.82 -24.20
C GLY A 172 11.85 4.67 -22.69
N PHE A 173 12.27 5.73 -21.98
CA PHE A 173 12.49 5.67 -20.53
C PHE A 173 11.19 5.66 -19.74
N TYR A 174 10.21 6.47 -20.16
CA TYR A 174 8.91 6.58 -19.50
C TYR A 174 7.90 5.62 -20.13
N THR A 175 7.93 4.35 -19.71
CA THR A 175 6.99 3.33 -20.18
C THR A 175 5.75 3.25 -19.29
N TYR A 176 4.63 2.81 -19.87
CA TYR A 176 3.39 2.59 -19.12
C TYR A 176 3.58 1.51 -18.04
N SER A 177 4.33 0.44 -18.32
CA SER A 177 4.64 -0.60 -17.35
C SER A 177 5.47 -0.08 -16.17
N ALA A 178 6.45 0.81 -16.40
CA ALA A 178 7.23 1.44 -15.35
C ALA A 178 6.35 2.36 -14.48
N PHE A 179 5.42 3.10 -15.09
CA PHE A 179 4.43 3.91 -14.37
C PHE A 179 3.53 3.06 -13.47
N ILE A 180 2.95 1.97 -13.99
CA ILE A 180 2.11 1.05 -13.19
C ILE A 180 2.92 0.42 -12.05
N THR A 181 4.17 0.00 -12.32
CA THR A 181 5.04 -0.64 -11.33
C THR A 181 5.41 0.34 -10.20
N ALA A 182 5.79 1.56 -10.54
CA ALA A 182 6.09 2.60 -9.56
C ALA A 182 4.86 2.96 -8.74
N ALA A 183 3.71 3.15 -9.37
CA ALA A 183 2.47 3.47 -8.67
C ALA A 183 2.01 2.38 -7.70
N LYS A 184 2.24 1.10 -8.03
CA LYS A 184 1.99 -0.03 -7.11
C LYS A 184 2.87 0.01 -5.85
N SER A 185 3.99 0.71 -5.90
CA SER A 185 4.87 0.91 -4.73
C SER A 185 4.37 2.01 -3.79
N PHE A 186 3.38 2.82 -4.21
CA PHE A 186 2.75 3.87 -3.40
C PHE A 186 1.27 3.55 -3.20
N SER A 187 0.94 2.82 -2.13
CA SER A 187 -0.42 2.36 -1.84
C SER A 187 -1.49 3.46 -1.68
N GLY A 188 -1.07 4.72 -1.46
CA GLY A 188 -1.97 5.88 -1.38
C GLY A 188 -2.22 6.59 -2.71
N PHE A 189 -1.49 6.27 -3.77
CA PHE A 189 -1.56 6.98 -5.04
C PHE A 189 -2.71 6.46 -5.91
N GLY A 190 -3.68 7.31 -6.24
CA GLY A 190 -4.80 6.96 -7.10
C GLY A 190 -5.74 5.92 -6.50
N THR A 191 -5.74 5.76 -5.18
CA THR A 191 -6.59 4.81 -4.42
C THR A 191 -7.62 5.50 -3.54
N THR A 192 -7.58 6.84 -3.45
CA THR A 192 -8.44 7.62 -2.55
C THR A 192 -9.61 8.26 -3.32
N GLY A 193 -10.83 8.08 -2.81
CA GLY A 193 -12.04 8.71 -3.37
C GLY A 193 -12.68 7.97 -4.55
N ASP A 194 -13.64 8.63 -5.19
CA ASP A 194 -14.36 8.12 -6.35
C ASP A 194 -13.49 8.12 -7.62
N ASP A 195 -13.94 7.42 -8.68
CA ASP A 195 -13.21 7.29 -9.94
C ASP A 195 -12.80 8.64 -10.54
N ALA A 196 -13.65 9.67 -10.39
CA ALA A 196 -13.36 11.01 -10.85
C ALA A 196 -12.23 11.68 -10.06
N THR A 197 -12.20 11.51 -8.73
CA THR A 197 -11.12 12.01 -7.86
C THR A 197 -9.80 11.30 -8.17
N ARG A 198 -9.82 9.97 -8.32
CA ARG A 198 -8.61 9.19 -8.63
C ARG A 198 -8.04 9.57 -10.00
N LYS A 199 -8.89 9.72 -11.02
CA LYS A 199 -8.45 10.22 -12.35
C LYS A 199 -7.87 11.63 -12.28
N ARG A 200 -8.43 12.50 -11.44
CA ARG A 200 -7.94 13.86 -11.22
C ARG A 200 -6.58 13.88 -10.55
N GLU A 201 -6.35 13.03 -9.55
CA GLU A 201 -5.06 12.88 -8.88
C GLU A 201 -3.96 12.47 -9.87
N ILE A 202 -4.25 11.46 -10.70
CA ILE A 202 -3.29 10.96 -11.70
C ILE A 202 -3.02 12.02 -12.78
N ALA A 203 -4.07 12.71 -13.26
CA ALA A 203 -3.92 13.79 -14.22
C ALA A 203 -3.10 14.96 -13.66
N ALA A 204 -3.30 15.32 -12.39
CA ALA A 204 -2.53 16.36 -11.72
C ALA A 204 -1.05 15.96 -11.58
N PHE A 205 -0.77 14.73 -11.18
CA PHE A 205 0.59 14.20 -11.10
C PHE A 205 1.29 14.19 -12.45
N LEU A 206 0.63 13.66 -13.49
CA LEU A 206 1.19 13.63 -14.84
C LEU A 206 1.35 15.02 -15.44
N GLY A 207 0.45 15.96 -15.15
CA GLY A 207 0.56 17.35 -15.57
C GLY A 207 1.72 18.08 -14.90
N GLN A 208 1.88 17.92 -13.59
CA GLN A 208 2.98 18.53 -12.84
C GLN A 208 4.34 17.96 -13.27
N THR A 209 4.44 16.64 -13.38
CA THR A 209 5.66 15.99 -13.88
C THR A 209 5.97 16.41 -15.31
N SER A 210 4.97 16.59 -16.17
CA SER A 210 5.17 17.13 -17.54
C SER A 210 5.69 18.57 -17.53
N HIS A 211 5.17 19.45 -16.67
CA HIS A 211 5.63 20.85 -16.57
C HIS A 211 7.07 20.97 -16.08
N GLU A 212 7.48 20.13 -15.11
CA GLU A 212 8.86 20.10 -14.63
C GLU A 212 9.85 19.51 -15.65
N THR A 213 9.35 19.01 -16.77
CA THR A 213 10.10 18.24 -17.76
C THR A 213 9.88 18.68 -19.21
N THR A 214 9.27 19.86 -19.42
CA THR A 214 9.24 20.61 -20.69
C THR A 214 10.49 21.45 -20.90
#